data_AF-A0A5E4PLE8-F1
#
_entry.id   AF-A0A5E4PLE8-F1
#
_cell.length_a   1.000
_cell.length_b   1.000
_cell.length_c   1.000
_cell.angle_alpha   90.00
_cell.angle_beta   90.00
_cell.angle_gamma   90.00
#
_symmetry.space_group_name_H-M   'P 1'
#
loop_
_entity.id
_entity.type
_entity.pdbx_description
1 polymer ?
#
loop_
_entity_poly.entity_id
_entity_poly.type
_entity_poly.pdbx_seq_one_letter_code
_entity_poly.pdbx_strand_id
1 'polypeptide(L)'
;MLMQINLIHLLTIWKLCRLNCDKNALGDTVSRAFLRALVCLIGGYRDAIRIEKGQLITFNPEAFVKTRKNMQPFLNKILQSQIFQQFIDERLELLNSGRGFNDEFEVECNNYADKLNTGSGQRLKQQYRDWAKNVKKEGGAFFKNVKNKASPAVQSAVKTGEEM
;
A
#
# COMPACT_ATOMS: atom_id res chain seq x y z
N MET A 1 26.72 5.14 5.54
CA MET A 1 26.28 3.97 6.33
C MET A 1 25.37 4.33 7.51
N LEU A 2 25.56 5.48 8.17
CA LEU A 2 24.76 5.94 9.33
C LEU A 2 23.28 6.31 9.06
N MET A 3 22.86 6.55 7.81
CA MET A 3 21.46 6.85 7.49
C MET A 3 20.58 5.61 7.26
N GLN A 4 21.17 4.44 6.99
CA GLN A 4 20.44 3.18 6.75
C GLN A 4 19.93 2.57 8.08
N ILE A 5 20.69 2.73 9.16
CA ILE A 5 20.34 2.18 10.48
C ILE A 5 19.14 2.92 11.09
N ASN A 6 19.06 4.24 10.93
CA ASN A 6 17.97 5.04 11.50
C ASN A 6 16.59 4.67 10.94
N LEU A 7 16.48 4.39 9.64
CA LEU A 7 15.17 4.13 9.03
C LEU A 7 14.63 2.73 9.36
N ILE A 8 15.50 1.73 9.45
CA ILE A 8 15.14 0.38 9.91
C ILE A 8 14.69 0.43 11.37
N HIS A 9 15.39 1.20 12.22
CA HIS A 9 14.99 1.38 13.61
C HIS A 9 13.66 2.13 13.74
N LEU A 10 13.45 3.22 12.98
CA LEU A 10 12.16 3.94 12.95
C LEU A 10 11.01 3.03 12.51
N LEU A 11 11.19 2.22 11.47
CA LEU A 11 10.13 1.33 10.96
C LEU A 11 9.94 0.07 11.82
N THR A 12 10.95 -0.35 12.58
CA THR A 12 10.82 -1.41 13.60
C THR A 12 10.08 -0.88 14.83
N ILE A 13 10.37 0.36 15.24
CA ILE A 13 9.60 1.08 16.26
C ILE A 13 8.13 1.23 15.81
N TRP A 14 7.87 1.51 14.53
CA TRP A 14 6.50 1.50 13.99
C TRP A 14 5.81 0.15 14.17
N LYS A 15 6.50 -0.94 13.85
CA LYS A 15 5.97 -2.30 14.00
C LYS A 15 5.70 -2.66 15.46
N LEU A 16 6.55 -2.20 16.38
CA LEU A 16 6.39 -2.38 17.83
C LEU A 16 5.27 -1.49 18.41
N CYS A 17 5.19 -0.22 18.02
CA CYS A 17 4.10 0.68 18.41
C CYS A 17 2.75 0.18 17.88
N ARG A 18 2.70 -0.39 16.67
CA ARG A 18 1.50 -1.01 16.11
C ARG A 18 1.01 -2.22 16.91
N LEU A 19 1.90 -2.95 17.56
CA LEU A 19 1.56 -4.13 18.37
C LEU A 19 1.21 -3.80 19.83
N ASN A 20 1.69 -2.68 20.37
CA ASN A 20 1.52 -2.30 21.79
C ASN A 20 0.57 -1.11 22.02
N CYS A 21 -0.19 -0.65 21.03
CA CYS A 21 -1.11 0.47 21.20
C CYS A 21 -2.42 0.02 21.87
N ASP A 22 -2.33 -0.38 23.14
CA ASP A 22 -3.47 -0.42 24.05
C ASP A 22 -3.39 0.80 24.99
N LYS A 23 -4.25 1.78 24.69
CA LYS A 23 -4.82 2.81 25.59
C LYS A 23 -3.85 3.51 26.55
N ASN A 24 -3.11 4.52 26.09
CA ASN A 24 -2.61 5.59 26.97
C ASN A 24 -2.29 6.89 26.20
N ALA A 25 -2.81 8.02 26.70
CA ALA A 25 -2.84 9.34 26.04
C ALA A 25 -1.45 9.97 25.77
N LEU A 26 -0.38 9.52 26.45
CA LEU A 26 0.98 9.99 26.17
C LEU A 26 1.66 9.23 25.03
N GLY A 27 1.40 7.92 24.91
CA GLY A 27 1.90 7.08 23.82
C GLY A 27 1.27 7.48 22.48
N ASP A 28 0.02 7.92 22.52
CA ASP A 28 -0.73 8.42 21.36
C ASP A 28 -0.05 9.62 20.68
N THR A 29 0.56 10.55 21.43
CA THR A 29 1.17 11.75 20.82
C THR A 29 2.43 11.43 20.01
N VAL A 30 3.33 10.61 20.56
CA VAL A 30 4.57 10.22 19.87
C VAL A 30 4.26 9.30 18.69
N SER A 31 3.37 8.32 18.88
CA SER A 31 2.93 7.42 17.82
C SER A 31 2.21 8.18 16.70
N ARG A 32 1.38 9.19 17.02
CA ARG A 32 0.77 10.05 16.00
C ARG A 32 1.77 10.96 15.30
N ALA A 33 2.74 11.53 16.01
CA ALA A 33 3.79 12.34 15.37
C ALA A 33 4.61 11.49 14.39
N PHE A 34 4.92 10.25 14.79
CA PHE A 34 5.59 9.29 13.94
C PHE A 34 4.72 8.89 12.73
N LEU A 35 3.44 8.59 12.94
CA LEU A 35 2.50 8.28 11.88
C LEU A 35 2.37 9.43 10.88
N ARG A 36 2.29 10.67 11.37
CA ARG A 36 2.31 11.89 10.55
C ARG A 36 3.58 12.02 9.73
N ALA A 37 4.74 11.71 10.31
CA ALA A 37 6.00 11.69 9.58
C ALA A 37 5.98 10.63 8.48
N LEU A 38 5.43 9.44 8.74
CA LEU A 38 5.25 8.40 7.72
C LEU A 38 4.26 8.81 6.63
N VAL A 39 3.10 9.36 6.97
CA VAL A 39 2.14 9.89 5.98
C VAL A 39 2.78 10.99 5.15
N CYS A 40 3.49 11.89 5.81
CA CYS A 40 4.29 12.90 5.15
C CYS A 40 5.39 12.27 4.32
N LEU A 41 5.84 11.04 4.53
CA LEU A 41 6.91 10.47 3.72
C LEU A 41 6.42 9.60 2.56
N ILE A 42 5.51 8.68 2.86
CA ILE A 42 5.05 7.62 1.96
C ILE A 42 3.57 7.77 1.57
N GLY A 43 2.83 8.73 2.14
CA GLY A 43 1.40 8.95 1.82
C GLY A 43 1.13 9.29 0.34
N GLY A 44 2.15 9.75 -0.39
CA GLY A 44 2.08 9.94 -1.85
C GLY A 44 1.91 8.64 -2.65
N TYR A 45 2.02 7.47 -2.02
CA TYR A 45 1.79 6.19 -2.68
C TYR A 45 0.39 6.07 -3.32
N ARG A 46 -0.61 6.78 -2.78
CA ARG A 46 -1.97 6.82 -3.32
C ARG A 46 -2.02 7.33 -4.76
N ASP A 47 -1.18 8.30 -5.09
CA ASP A 47 -1.07 8.84 -6.46
C ASP A 47 -0.34 7.89 -7.42
N ALA A 48 0.34 6.89 -6.88
CA ALA A 48 1.04 5.87 -7.64
C ALA A 48 0.24 4.58 -7.82
N ILE A 49 -0.93 4.46 -7.18
CA ILE A 49 -1.85 3.35 -7.41
C ILE A 49 -2.55 3.55 -8.76
N ARG A 50 -2.47 2.55 -9.63
CA ARG A 50 -3.14 2.51 -10.92
C ARG A 50 -4.33 1.58 -10.87
N ILE A 51 -5.49 2.16 -11.16
CA ILE A 51 -6.76 1.45 -11.27
C ILE A 51 -7.20 1.54 -12.73
N GLU A 52 -6.90 0.50 -13.51
CA GLU A 52 -7.29 0.40 -14.91
C GLU A 52 -8.54 -0.49 -15.05
N LYS A 53 -9.42 -0.14 -16.00
CA LYS A 53 -10.65 -0.90 -16.24
C LYS A 53 -10.28 -2.29 -16.78
N GLY A 54 -10.82 -3.34 -16.16
CA GLY A 54 -10.55 -4.71 -16.58
C GLY A 54 -9.12 -5.18 -16.29
N GLN A 55 -8.40 -4.53 -15.38
CA GLN A 55 -7.11 -5.02 -14.87
C GLN A 55 -7.08 -5.00 -13.34
N LEU A 56 -6.15 -5.77 -12.76
CA LEU A 56 -5.88 -5.70 -11.33
C LEU A 56 -5.30 -4.34 -10.99
N ILE A 57 -5.59 -3.90 -9.78
CA ILE A 57 -5.02 -2.67 -9.24
C ILE A 57 -3.52 -2.92 -9.05
N THR A 58 -2.70 -2.03 -9.57
CA THR A 58 -1.24 -2.12 -9.55
C THR A 58 -0.62 -0.86 -8.95
N PHE A 59 0.66 -0.94 -8.62
CA PHE A 59 1.45 0.19 -8.15
C PHE A 59 2.48 0.59 -9.21
N ASN A 60 2.64 1.89 -9.45
CA ASN A 60 3.64 2.42 -10.37
C ASN A 60 4.78 3.12 -9.60
N PRO A 61 5.97 2.50 -9.49
CA PRO A 61 7.09 3.06 -8.74
C PRO A 61 7.57 4.42 -9.27
N GLU A 62 7.55 4.63 -10.58
CA GLU A 62 7.97 5.90 -11.17
C GLU A 62 7.02 7.05 -10.82
N ALA A 63 5.71 6.78 -10.83
CA ALA A 63 4.70 7.74 -10.42
C ALA A 63 4.89 8.13 -8.96
N PHE A 64 5.24 7.15 -8.10
CA PHE A 64 5.56 7.41 -6.69
C PHE A 64 6.76 8.35 -6.54
N VAL A 65 7.86 8.11 -7.25
CA VAL A 65 9.04 9.00 -7.21
C VAL A 65 8.71 10.39 -7.75
N LYS A 66 7.86 10.48 -8.78
CA LYS A 66 7.43 11.75 -9.37
C LYS A 66 6.51 12.58 -8.47
N THR A 67 5.94 12.00 -7.41
CA THR A 67 5.12 12.76 -6.45
C THR A 67 5.88 13.92 -5.82
N ARG A 68 7.21 13.81 -5.67
CA ARG A 68 8.05 14.83 -5.00
C ARG A 68 9.37 15.03 -5.70
N LYS A 69 9.45 16.10 -6.48
CA LYS A 69 10.64 16.47 -7.26
C LYS A 69 11.89 16.69 -6.38
N ASN A 70 11.74 17.24 -5.18
CA ASN A 70 12.84 17.51 -4.25
C ASN A 70 13.29 16.30 -3.43
N MET A 71 12.53 15.20 -3.41
CA MET A 71 12.81 14.02 -2.58
C MET A 71 13.06 12.75 -3.41
N GLN A 72 13.22 12.86 -4.73
CA GLN A 72 13.35 11.70 -5.63
C GLN A 72 14.47 10.72 -5.25
N PRO A 73 15.70 11.17 -4.89
CA PRO A 73 16.76 10.24 -4.47
C PRO A 73 16.38 9.47 -3.20
N PHE A 74 15.59 10.07 -2.32
CA PHE A 74 15.12 9.44 -1.10
C PHE A 74 13.97 8.47 -1.38
N LEU A 75 13.01 8.85 -2.21
CA LEU A 75 11.91 7.97 -2.62
C LEU A 75 12.40 6.73 -3.36
N ASN A 76 13.45 6.84 -4.16
CA ASN A 76 14.10 5.68 -4.78
C ASN A 76 14.68 4.70 -3.75
N LYS A 77 15.25 5.20 -2.66
CA LYS A 77 15.72 4.34 -1.56
C LYS A 77 14.55 3.69 -0.81
N ILE A 78 13.44 4.41 -0.64
CA ILE A 78 12.22 3.84 -0.04
C ILE A 78 11.66 2.72 -0.92
N LEU A 79 11.65 2.88 -2.25
CA LEU A 79 11.20 1.84 -3.18
C LEU A 79 12.01 0.54 -3.04
N GLN A 80 13.30 0.66 -2.72
CA GLN A 80 14.18 -0.49 -2.48
C GLN A 80 14.01 -1.11 -1.09
N SER A 81 13.27 -0.47 -0.18
CA SER A 81 13.03 -0.98 1.16
C SER A 81 12.06 -2.16 1.12
N GLN A 82 12.48 -3.30 1.69
CA GLN A 82 11.64 -4.48 1.83
C GLN A 82 10.35 -4.20 2.61
N ILE A 83 10.40 -3.34 3.62
CA ILE A 83 9.23 -2.97 4.44
C ILE A 83 8.23 -2.17 3.60
N PHE A 84 8.72 -1.26 2.75
CA PHE A 84 7.85 -0.50 1.87
C PHE A 84 7.22 -1.39 0.79
N GLN A 85 7.99 -2.33 0.24
CA GLN A 85 7.47 -3.33 -0.71
C GLN A 85 6.36 -4.16 -0.08
N GLN A 86 6.59 -4.71 1.12
CA GLN A 86 5.56 -5.43 1.88
C GLN A 86 4.33 -4.57 2.14
N PHE A 87 4.50 -3.31 2.53
CA PHE A 87 3.40 -2.39 2.72
C PHE A 87 2.57 -2.22 1.45
N ILE A 88 3.21 -2.01 0.29
CA ILE A 88 2.51 -1.89 -0.99
C ILE A 88 1.81 -3.19 -1.37
N ASP A 89 2.46 -4.34 -1.21
CA ASP A 89 1.88 -5.65 -1.53
C ASP A 89 0.63 -5.92 -0.69
N GLU A 90 0.68 -5.67 0.62
CA GLU A 90 -0.48 -5.77 1.53
C GLU A 90 -1.63 -4.86 1.07
N ARG A 91 -1.33 -3.62 0.63
CA ARG A 91 -2.35 -2.70 0.11
C ARG A 91 -2.96 -3.18 -1.20
N LEU A 92 -2.14 -3.68 -2.12
CA LEU A 92 -2.61 -4.22 -3.39
C LEU A 92 -3.47 -5.47 -3.18
N GLU A 93 -3.10 -6.34 -2.24
CA GLU A 93 -3.90 -7.52 -1.87
C GLU A 93 -5.27 -7.13 -1.32
N LEU A 94 -5.33 -6.16 -0.40
CA LEU A 94 -6.59 -5.66 0.17
C LEU A 94 -7.50 -5.02 -0.88
N LEU A 95 -6.93 -4.25 -1.80
CA LEU A 95 -7.67 -3.62 -2.90
C LEU A 95 -8.19 -4.67 -3.88
N ASN A 96 -7.31 -5.57 -4.34
CA ASN A 96 -7.65 -6.61 -5.31
C ASN A 96 -8.54 -7.72 -4.72
N SER A 97 -8.59 -7.90 -3.41
CA SER A 97 -9.56 -8.81 -2.77
C SER A 97 -10.94 -8.20 -2.55
N GLY A 98 -11.14 -6.93 -2.94
CA GLY A 98 -12.44 -6.25 -2.79
C GLY A 98 -12.76 -5.76 -1.38
N ARG A 99 -11.81 -5.87 -0.43
CA ARG A 99 -11.99 -5.45 0.97
C ARG A 99 -11.75 -3.95 1.14
N GLY A 100 -10.85 -3.38 0.35
CA GLY A 100 -10.35 -2.02 0.55
C GLY A 100 -9.61 -1.86 1.88
N PHE A 101 -9.31 -0.63 2.27
CA PHE A 101 -8.62 -0.31 3.53
C PHE A 101 -9.16 0.97 4.16
N ASN A 102 -9.08 1.06 5.49
CA ASN A 102 -9.46 2.24 6.28
C ASN A 102 -8.80 2.17 7.67
N ASP A 103 -7.51 1.88 7.72
CA ASP A 103 -6.76 1.84 8.99
C ASP A 103 -6.24 3.23 9.39
N GLU A 104 -5.58 3.30 10.55
CA GLU A 104 -5.09 4.55 11.15
C GLU A 104 -4.17 5.35 10.21
N PHE A 105 -3.36 4.66 9.39
CA PHE A 105 -2.50 5.32 8.42
C PHE A 105 -3.34 6.01 7.32
N GLU A 106 -4.42 5.38 6.88
CA GLU A 106 -5.31 5.93 5.87
C GLU A 106 -6.16 7.09 6.39
N VAL A 107 -6.56 7.03 7.66
CA VAL A 107 -7.21 8.14 8.37
C VAL A 107 -6.26 9.34 8.42
N GLU A 108 -5.00 9.13 8.81
CA GLU A 108 -4.05 10.25 8.90
C GLU A 108 -3.64 10.78 7.52
N CYS A 109 -3.62 9.94 6.48
CA CYS A 109 -3.48 10.40 5.10
C CYS A 109 -4.64 11.31 4.66
N ASN A 110 -5.88 11.03 5.08
CA ASN A 110 -7.02 11.89 4.78
C ASN A 110 -6.89 13.22 5.51
N ASN A 111 -6.58 13.18 6.82
CA ASN A 111 -6.34 14.39 7.62
C ASN A 111 -5.24 15.27 7.02
N TYR A 112 -4.18 14.66 6.50
CA TYR A 112 -3.08 15.37 5.84
C TYR A 112 -3.49 15.96 4.49
N ALA A 113 -4.25 15.22 3.68
CA ALA A 113 -4.75 15.68 2.38
C ALA A 113 -5.74 16.84 2.52
N ASP A 114 -6.61 16.81 3.54
CA ASP A 114 -7.57 17.88 3.84
C ASP A 114 -6.85 19.17 4.25
N LYS A 115 -5.80 19.07 5.07
CA LYS A 115 -4.95 20.22 5.44
C LYS A 115 -4.25 20.86 4.25
N LEU A 116 -3.91 20.08 3.23
CA LEU A 116 -3.23 20.54 2.03
C LEU A 116 -4.18 20.83 0.86
N ASN A 117 -5.50 20.65 1.03
CA ASN A 117 -6.50 20.75 -0.03
C ASN A 117 -6.17 19.93 -1.29
N THR A 118 -5.51 18.78 -1.15
CA THR A 118 -5.06 17.98 -2.32
C THR A 118 -6.08 16.96 -2.78
N GLY A 119 -7.04 16.58 -1.92
CA GLY A 119 -8.14 15.66 -2.26
C GLY A 119 -7.72 14.24 -2.71
N SER A 120 -6.43 13.89 -2.62
CA SER A 120 -5.88 12.64 -3.18
C SER A 120 -6.51 11.39 -2.57
N GLY A 121 -6.80 11.42 -1.26
CA GLY A 121 -7.52 10.34 -0.56
C GLY A 121 -8.95 10.14 -1.04
N GLN A 122 -9.67 11.23 -1.26
CA GLN A 122 -11.04 11.17 -1.80
C GLN A 122 -11.06 10.66 -3.23
N ARG A 123 -10.08 11.08 -4.06
CA ARG A 123 -9.94 10.60 -5.45
C ARG A 123 -9.71 9.10 -5.52
N LEU A 124 -8.75 8.58 -4.76
CA LEU A 124 -8.45 7.14 -4.74
C LEU A 124 -9.67 6.33 -4.27
N LYS A 125 -10.34 6.79 -3.20
CA LYS A 125 -11.55 6.14 -2.67
C LYS A 125 -12.67 6.10 -3.71
N GLN A 126 -12.85 7.19 -4.47
CA GLN A 126 -13.85 7.24 -5.53
C GLN A 126 -13.49 6.30 -6.69
N GLN A 127 -12.25 6.33 -7.17
CA GLN A 127 -11.76 5.43 -8.22
C GLN A 127 -11.92 3.95 -7.84
N TYR A 128 -11.61 3.61 -6.58
CA TYR A 128 -11.81 2.25 -6.07
C TYR A 128 -13.28 1.85 -6.04
N ARG A 129 -14.18 2.75 -5.60
CA ARG A 129 -15.63 2.45 -5.61
C ARG A 129 -16.15 2.22 -7.02
N ASP A 130 -15.69 2.98 -8.00
CA ASP A 130 -16.13 2.83 -9.38
C ASP A 130 -15.58 1.54 -10.00
N TRP A 131 -14.32 1.19 -9.72
CA TRP A 131 -13.75 -0.12 -10.08
C TRP A 131 -14.52 -1.28 -9.44
N ALA A 132 -14.78 -1.22 -8.13
CA ALA A 132 -15.48 -2.28 -7.41
C ALA A 132 -16.92 -2.47 -7.92
N LYS A 133 -17.61 -1.38 -8.30
CA LYS A 133 -18.93 -1.46 -8.95
C LYS A 133 -18.87 -2.16 -10.29
N ASN A 134 -17.88 -1.84 -11.12
CA ASN A 134 -17.71 -2.46 -12.45
C ASN A 134 -17.38 -3.95 -12.32
N VAL A 135 -16.46 -4.32 -11.42
CA VAL A 135 -16.09 -5.72 -11.17
C VAL A 135 -17.27 -6.53 -10.61
N LYS A 136 -18.12 -5.93 -9.76
CA LYS A 136 -19.36 -6.58 -9.30
C LYS A 136 -20.38 -6.76 -10.43
N LYS A 137 -20.50 -5.81 -11.34
CA LYS A 137 -21.38 -5.90 -12.52
C LYS A 137 -20.90 -6.94 -13.54
N GLU A 138 -19.59 -7.08 -13.70
CA GLU A 138 -18.95 -8.07 -14.59
C GLU A 138 -18.90 -9.49 -13.98
N GLY A 139 -19.46 -9.69 -12.78
CA GLY A 139 -19.87 -11.00 -12.28
C GLY A 139 -18.75 -12.02 -12.08
N GLY A 140 -17.73 -11.74 -11.25
CA GLY A 140 -16.78 -12.73 -10.69
C GLY A 140 -15.85 -13.45 -11.69
N ALA A 141 -16.19 -13.46 -12.98
CA ALA A 141 -15.41 -14.02 -14.07
C ALA A 141 -14.07 -13.31 -14.20
N PHE A 142 -14.03 -12.01 -13.87
CA PHE A 142 -12.80 -11.23 -13.83
C PHE A 142 -11.76 -11.80 -12.84
N PHE A 143 -12.15 -12.02 -11.57
CA PHE A 143 -11.24 -12.60 -10.56
C PHE A 143 -10.74 -13.99 -10.96
N LYS A 144 -11.60 -14.79 -11.58
CA LYS A 144 -11.24 -16.12 -12.09
C LYS A 144 -10.24 -16.01 -13.25
N ASN A 145 -10.42 -15.05 -14.16
CA ASN A 145 -9.54 -14.86 -15.31
C ASN A 145 -8.16 -14.32 -14.93
N VAL A 146 -8.06 -13.35 -14.00
CA VAL A 146 -6.75 -12.80 -13.61
C VAL A 146 -5.98 -13.73 -12.66
N LYS A 147 -6.67 -14.48 -11.79
CA LYS A 147 -6.02 -15.54 -11.00
C LYS A 147 -5.38 -16.62 -11.89
N ASN A 148 -6.03 -16.94 -13.02
CA ASN A 148 -5.48 -17.86 -14.03
C ASN A 148 -4.33 -17.24 -14.85
N LYS A 149 -4.33 -15.91 -15.06
CA LYS A 149 -3.30 -15.22 -15.86
C LYS A 149 -2.06 -14.81 -15.05
N ALA A 150 -2.19 -14.63 -13.74
CA ALA A 150 -1.09 -14.30 -12.82
C ALA A 150 -0.33 -15.54 -12.31
N SER A 151 -0.86 -16.76 -12.51
CA SER A 151 -0.17 -18.02 -12.19
C SER A 151 -0.41 -19.13 -13.22
N PRO A 152 0.23 -19.09 -14.41
CA PRO A 152 0.49 -20.31 -15.18
C PRO A 152 1.69 -21.10 -14.65
N ALA A 153 2.55 -20.48 -13.83
CA ALA A 153 3.88 -21.00 -13.49
C ALA A 153 4.01 -21.68 -12.10
N VAL A 154 2.94 -21.78 -11.31
CA VAL A 154 3.02 -22.35 -9.94
C VAL A 154 2.17 -23.63 -9.77
N GLN A 155 1.49 -24.11 -10.82
CA GLN A 155 0.70 -25.35 -10.76
C GLN A 155 1.37 -26.56 -11.42
N SER A 156 2.54 -26.41 -12.03
CA SER A 156 3.26 -27.52 -12.69
C SER A 156 4.36 -28.16 -11.83
N ALA A 157 4.39 -27.93 -10.51
CA ALA A 157 5.46 -28.46 -9.62
C ALA A 157 4.95 -29.36 -8.48
N VAL A 158 3.73 -29.89 -8.56
CA VAL A 158 3.28 -30.94 -7.63
C VAL A 158 2.65 -32.09 -8.43
N LYS A 159 3.44 -32.72 -9.30
CA LYS A 159 3.10 -34.02 -9.89
C LYS A 159 4.29 -34.77 -10.45
N THR A 160 5.35 -34.93 -9.65
CA THR A 160 6.31 -36.01 -9.91
C THR A 160 7.03 -36.36 -8.62
N GLY A 161 6.61 -37.46 -8.01
CA GLY A 161 7.22 -37.96 -6.79
C GLY A 161 6.28 -38.86 -6.02
N GLU A 162 5.77 -39.91 -6.68
CA GLU A 162 5.30 -41.16 -6.08
C GLU A 162 4.66 -41.97 -7.20
N GLU A 163 5.48 -42.79 -7.87
CA GLU A 163 5.16 -44.20 -8.18
C GLU A 163 6.31 -44.81 -8.99
N MET A 164 6.80 -45.93 -8.45
CA MET A 164 7.80 -46.90 -8.92
C MET A 164 9.27 -46.58 -8.67
#